data_AF-A0A3M6WIV0-F1
#
_entry.id   AF-A0A3M6WIV0-F1
#
_cell.length_a   1.000
_cell.length_b   1.000
_cell.length_c   1.000
_cell.angle_alpha   90.00
_cell.angle_beta   90.00
_cell.angle_gamma   90.00
#
_symmetry.space_group_name_H-M   'P 1'
#
loop_
_entity.id
_entity.type
_entity.pdbx_description
1 polymer ?
#
loop_
_entity_poly.entity_id
_entity_poly.type
_entity_poly.pdbx_seq_one_letter_code
_entity_poly.pdbx_strand_id
1 'polypeptide(L)'
;MDAEKQGGLTYNDFLLLPGHIGFPAATVDLTSKLTRNISIKTPFTSSPMDTVTEHNMAIHMALLGGVGVIHHNCSVEEQANMVRMVKRFENGFITDPICLKPSTTVAEARELKEKWGFGGFPVTENGTLRSKLVGIVTPRDTQFHTNASSPVIEIMSKDLVTAKEGISLNEANTILSKSKKGKLPIVDDHGNLISLLSRSDLMKNLHFPLASKVPGTKQLLSAAAIGTRENDKERLQALVEAGLDIVVLDSSQGNSIYQLDMIRWIKKTFPKVEVIGGNVVTRDQAAPLIAAGVDGLRIGMGAGSACITQEVMAVGRPQATSVFRVAEFAARFGVPCIADGGIQNVGHIVKAITLGAST
;
A
#
# COMPACT_ATOMS: atom_id res chain seq x y z
N MET A 1 33.13 -4.55 4.75
CA MET A 1 33.21 -5.95 5.24
C MET A 1 33.99 -6.79 4.26
N ASP A 2 35.13 -7.36 4.69
CA ASP A 2 35.96 -8.22 3.86
C ASP A 2 35.67 -9.69 4.20
N ALA A 3 34.96 -10.38 3.31
CA ALA A 3 34.53 -11.75 3.55
C ALA A 3 35.68 -12.75 3.53
N GLU A 4 36.81 -12.42 2.88
CA GLU A 4 38.00 -13.28 2.86
C GLU A 4 38.75 -13.23 4.19
N LYS A 5 38.69 -12.09 4.88
CA LYS A 5 39.36 -11.91 6.19
C LYS A 5 38.47 -12.24 7.39
N GLN A 6 37.18 -11.94 7.29
CA GLN A 6 36.25 -11.96 8.44
C GLN A 6 35.10 -12.96 8.24
N GLY A 7 34.99 -13.60 7.08
CA GLY A 7 33.90 -14.51 6.76
C GLY A 7 32.57 -13.79 6.50
N GLY A 8 31.48 -14.56 6.57
CA GLY A 8 30.12 -14.04 6.43
C GLY A 8 29.56 -13.61 7.79
N LEU A 9 29.40 -12.30 7.98
CA LEU A 9 28.81 -11.73 9.20
C LEU A 9 27.30 -11.52 9.06
N THR A 10 26.65 -11.53 10.21
CA THR A 10 25.26 -11.15 10.49
C THR A 10 25.20 -9.83 11.27
N TYR A 11 23.99 -9.38 11.63
CA TYR A 11 23.80 -8.14 12.37
C TYR A 11 24.37 -8.18 13.79
N ASN A 12 24.51 -9.35 14.41
CA ASN A 12 25.00 -9.44 15.80
C ASN A 12 26.52 -9.41 15.91
N ASP A 13 27.23 -9.59 14.80
CA ASP A 13 28.68 -9.78 14.80
C ASP A 13 29.49 -8.48 14.80
N PHE A 14 28.83 -7.32 14.74
CA PHE A 14 29.50 -6.02 14.75
C PHE A 14 28.67 -4.94 15.45
N LEU A 15 29.34 -3.84 15.81
CA LEU A 15 28.73 -2.64 16.39
C LEU A 15 29.07 -1.40 15.55
N LEU A 16 28.31 -0.33 15.74
CA LEU A 16 28.59 0.97 15.15
C LEU A 16 29.20 1.88 16.22
N LEU A 17 30.30 2.55 15.89
CA LEU A 17 30.92 3.52 16.79
C LEU A 17 30.13 4.84 16.77
N PRO A 18 29.99 5.53 17.92
CA PRO A 18 29.37 6.84 17.96
C PRO A 18 30.21 7.89 17.22
N GLY A 19 29.54 8.92 16.72
CA GLY A 19 30.15 10.11 16.10
C GLY A 19 29.89 11.39 16.91
N HIS A 20 30.09 12.54 16.27
CA HIS A 20 29.79 13.86 16.86
C HIS A 20 28.30 14.22 16.67
N ILE A 21 27.65 14.76 17.72
CA ILE A 21 26.24 15.19 17.69
C ILE A 21 26.17 16.72 17.78
N GLY A 22 25.57 17.35 16.77
CA GLY A 22 25.35 18.80 16.71
C GLY A 22 23.89 19.19 16.44
N PHE A 23 22.95 18.26 16.60
CA PHE A 23 21.53 18.45 16.29
C PHE A 23 20.64 17.56 17.18
N PRO A 24 19.35 17.90 17.38
CA PRO A 24 18.42 17.09 18.15
C PRO A 24 17.89 15.88 17.36
N ALA A 25 17.54 14.79 18.04
CA ALA A 25 17.04 13.57 17.38
C ALA A 25 15.77 13.80 16.53
N ALA A 26 14.91 14.74 16.92
CA ALA A 26 13.66 15.06 16.23
C ALA A 26 13.85 15.65 14.81
N THR A 27 15.04 16.12 14.46
CA THR A 27 15.32 16.66 13.11
C THR A 27 15.84 15.60 12.13
N VAL A 28 15.99 14.35 12.57
CA VAL A 28 16.43 13.25 11.69
C VAL A 28 15.30 12.88 10.73
N ASP A 29 15.55 12.99 9.43
CA ASP A 29 14.62 12.53 8.38
C ASP A 29 14.89 11.05 8.06
N LEU A 30 13.84 10.24 8.18
CA LEU A 30 13.86 8.80 7.87
C LEU A 30 13.31 8.51 6.47
N THR A 31 13.08 9.54 5.64
CA THR A 31 12.62 9.37 4.27
C THR A 31 13.57 8.45 3.51
N SER A 32 13.00 7.37 2.96
CA SER A 32 13.74 6.24 2.43
C SER A 32 13.17 5.81 1.08
N LYS A 33 14.00 5.31 0.18
CA LYS A 33 13.54 4.80 -1.12
C LYS A 33 13.10 3.34 -0.99
N LEU A 34 11.88 3.05 -1.42
CA LEU A 34 11.37 1.69 -1.55
C LEU A 34 11.63 1.13 -2.96
N THR A 35 11.43 1.98 -3.97
CA THR A 35 11.74 1.71 -5.38
C THR A 35 12.39 2.94 -6.00
N ARG A 36 12.79 2.86 -7.28
CA ARG A 36 13.39 3.99 -8.01
C ARG A 36 12.58 5.28 -7.87
N ASN A 37 11.26 5.15 -8.04
CA ASN A 37 10.33 6.28 -8.10
C ASN A 37 9.51 6.48 -6.82
N ILE A 38 9.44 5.50 -5.93
CA ILE A 38 8.65 5.59 -4.69
C ILE A 38 9.55 5.75 -3.47
N SER A 39 9.33 6.85 -2.75
CA SER A 39 9.91 7.11 -1.43
C SER A 39 8.83 7.04 -0.36
N ILE A 40 9.19 6.50 0.79
CA ILE A 40 8.35 6.32 1.98
C ILE A 40 8.96 7.12 3.13
N LYS A 41 8.15 7.50 4.12
CA LYS A 41 8.59 8.38 5.22
C LYS A 41 9.31 7.65 6.35
N THR A 42 9.12 6.33 6.43
CA THR A 42 9.83 5.46 7.34
C THR A 42 10.31 4.22 6.58
N PRO A 43 11.52 3.69 6.84
CA PRO A 43 12.07 2.52 6.14
C PRO A 43 11.47 1.22 6.68
N PHE A 44 10.15 1.10 6.65
CA PHE A 44 9.44 -0.06 7.19
C PHE A 44 8.53 -0.67 6.14
N THR A 45 8.75 -1.96 5.87
CA THR A 45 7.86 -2.78 5.06
C THR A 45 7.41 -4.03 5.81
N SER A 46 6.12 -4.36 5.76
CA SER A 46 5.64 -5.62 6.32
C SER A 46 5.74 -6.74 5.27
N SER A 47 6.21 -7.91 5.71
CA SER A 47 6.51 -9.05 4.84
C SER A 47 5.23 -9.69 4.26
N PRO A 48 5.23 -10.17 3.00
CA PRO A 48 4.08 -10.81 2.35
C PRO A 48 3.83 -12.24 2.84
N MET A 49 3.50 -12.37 4.12
CA MET A 49 3.12 -13.64 4.76
C MET A 49 1.66 -13.55 5.22
N ASP A 50 0.92 -14.65 5.08
CA ASP A 50 -0.48 -14.79 5.51
C ASP A 50 -0.68 -14.50 7.01
N THR A 51 0.35 -14.74 7.81
CA THR A 51 0.37 -14.47 9.25
C THR A 51 0.82 -13.05 9.62
N VAL A 52 1.12 -12.19 8.63
CA VAL A 52 1.61 -10.82 8.87
C VAL A 52 0.82 -9.78 8.11
N THR A 53 0.69 -9.91 6.78
CA THR A 53 0.21 -8.81 5.94
C THR A 53 -1.01 -9.17 5.10
N GLU A 54 -2.18 -8.91 5.67
CA GLU A 54 -3.42 -8.68 4.93
C GLU A 54 -3.70 -7.17 4.81
N HIS A 55 -4.87 -6.82 4.27
CA HIS A 55 -5.32 -5.43 4.10
C HIS A 55 -5.18 -4.56 5.36
N ASN A 56 -5.49 -5.08 6.55
CA ASN A 56 -5.44 -4.29 7.79
C ASN A 56 -4.00 -3.86 8.15
N MET A 57 -3.04 -4.77 8.04
CA MET A 57 -1.62 -4.46 8.24
C MET A 57 -1.14 -3.48 7.16
N ALA A 58 -1.48 -3.73 5.89
CA ALA A 58 -1.07 -2.87 4.79
C ALA A 58 -1.57 -1.42 4.94
N ILE A 59 -2.82 -1.22 5.37
CA ILE A 59 -3.39 0.09 5.67
C ILE A 59 -2.57 0.80 6.75
N HIS A 60 -2.33 0.15 7.89
CA HIS A 60 -1.68 0.80 9.03
C HIS A 60 -0.19 1.06 8.78
N MET A 61 0.50 0.16 8.08
CA MET A 61 1.86 0.39 7.60
C MET A 61 1.93 1.64 6.71
N ALA A 62 1.01 1.77 5.76
CA ALA A 62 0.95 2.94 4.89
C ALA A 62 0.63 4.23 5.68
N LEU A 63 -0.32 4.19 6.63
CA LEU A 63 -0.63 5.35 7.49
C LEU A 63 0.57 5.81 8.33
N LEU A 64 1.41 4.87 8.79
CA LEU A 64 2.60 5.16 9.59
C LEU A 64 3.85 5.47 8.74
N GLY A 65 3.67 5.66 7.43
CA GLY A 65 4.72 6.10 6.51
C GLY A 65 5.61 4.99 5.96
N GLY A 66 5.26 3.73 6.21
CA GLY A 66 5.85 2.55 5.58
C GLY A 66 4.98 2.03 4.43
N VAL A 67 5.11 0.75 4.07
CA VAL A 67 4.23 0.05 3.10
C VAL A 67 4.05 -1.41 3.53
N GLY A 68 2.83 -1.94 3.46
CA GLY A 68 2.63 -3.39 3.64
C GLY A 68 2.48 -4.12 2.32
N VAL A 69 3.16 -5.26 2.18
CA VAL A 69 3.08 -6.13 1.00
C VAL A 69 2.09 -7.25 1.26
N ILE A 70 0.94 -7.25 0.59
CA ILE A 70 -0.10 -8.27 0.75
C ILE A 70 0.39 -9.63 0.21
N HIS A 71 0.26 -10.69 0.99
CA HIS A 71 0.64 -12.05 0.59
C HIS A 71 -0.23 -12.59 -0.58
N HIS A 72 0.23 -13.66 -1.25
CA HIS A 72 -0.51 -14.30 -2.35
C HIS A 72 -0.97 -15.74 -2.04
N ASN A 73 -0.94 -16.14 -0.76
CA ASN A 73 -1.48 -17.41 -0.29
C ASN A 73 -3.01 -17.36 -0.16
N CYS A 74 -3.69 -17.04 -1.25
CA CYS A 74 -5.14 -16.92 -1.37
C CYS A 74 -5.55 -16.91 -2.86
N SER A 75 -6.85 -16.88 -3.16
CA SER A 75 -7.33 -16.71 -4.54
C SER A 75 -6.92 -15.36 -5.13
N VAL A 76 -7.07 -15.20 -6.45
CA VAL A 76 -6.78 -13.93 -7.14
C VAL A 76 -7.77 -12.85 -6.68
N GLU A 77 -9.03 -13.24 -6.54
CA GLU A 77 -10.15 -12.38 -6.19
C GLU A 77 -10.01 -11.83 -4.77
N GLU A 78 -9.65 -12.69 -3.81
CA GLU A 78 -9.41 -12.29 -2.42
C GLU A 78 -8.26 -11.30 -2.31
N GLN A 79 -7.13 -11.58 -2.98
CA GLN A 79 -5.99 -10.68 -2.98
C GLN A 79 -6.31 -9.32 -3.62
N ALA A 80 -7.01 -9.32 -4.76
CA ALA A 80 -7.47 -8.10 -5.42
C ALA A 80 -8.45 -7.31 -4.54
N ASN A 81 -9.31 -8.00 -3.77
CA ASN A 81 -10.18 -7.35 -2.80
C ASN A 81 -9.38 -6.68 -1.67
N MET A 82 -8.36 -7.35 -1.14
CA MET A 82 -7.47 -6.73 -0.15
C MET A 82 -6.78 -5.46 -0.68
N VAL A 83 -6.29 -5.48 -1.93
CA VAL A 83 -5.74 -4.29 -2.59
C VAL A 83 -6.79 -3.17 -2.67
N ARG A 84 -8.01 -3.47 -3.13
CA ARG A 84 -9.11 -2.47 -3.17
C ARG A 84 -9.39 -1.88 -1.80
N MET A 85 -9.39 -2.68 -0.74
CA MET A 85 -9.61 -2.20 0.62
C MET A 85 -8.53 -1.21 1.06
N VAL A 86 -7.25 -1.47 0.75
CA VAL A 86 -6.15 -0.52 1.02
C VAL A 86 -6.36 0.78 0.24
N LYS A 87 -6.61 0.68 -1.08
CA LYS A 87 -6.74 1.86 -1.95
C LYS A 87 -7.96 2.72 -1.61
N ARG A 88 -9.06 2.11 -1.16
CA ARG A 88 -10.30 2.80 -0.80
C ARG A 88 -10.31 3.33 0.63
N PHE A 89 -9.34 2.96 1.48
CA PHE A 89 -9.35 3.34 2.89
C PHE A 89 -9.25 4.85 3.11
N GLU A 90 -8.46 5.55 2.30
CA GLU A 90 -8.34 7.00 2.36
C GLU A 90 -8.36 7.56 0.94
N ASN A 91 -9.23 8.53 0.68
CA ASN A 91 -9.33 9.16 -0.64
C ASN A 91 -9.31 10.68 -0.49
N GLY A 92 -8.88 11.37 -1.54
CA GLY A 92 -9.16 12.81 -1.69
C GLY A 92 -10.61 12.97 -2.15
N PHE A 93 -10.82 12.67 -3.42
CA PHE A 93 -12.16 12.51 -4.00
C PHE A 93 -12.46 11.01 -4.14
N ILE A 94 -13.57 10.56 -3.55
CA ILE A 94 -14.09 9.20 -3.76
C ILE A 94 -14.79 9.20 -5.12
N THR A 95 -14.17 8.61 -6.13
CA THR A 95 -14.65 8.61 -7.53
C THR A 95 -15.72 7.56 -7.81
N ASP A 96 -15.82 6.52 -6.97
CA ASP A 96 -16.82 5.45 -7.08
C ASP A 96 -17.52 5.24 -5.73
N PRO A 97 -18.28 6.23 -5.24
CA PRO A 97 -19.02 6.09 -3.99
C PRO A 97 -20.19 5.11 -4.16
N ILE A 98 -20.42 4.28 -3.14
CA ILE A 98 -21.60 3.42 -3.09
C ILE A 98 -22.85 4.29 -3.02
N CYS A 99 -23.70 4.19 -4.04
CA CYS A 99 -24.95 4.93 -4.17
C CYS A 99 -26.14 4.03 -3.85
N LEU A 100 -27.19 4.60 -3.23
CA LEU A 100 -28.43 3.89 -2.93
C LEU A 100 -29.57 4.37 -3.82
N LYS A 101 -30.53 3.48 -4.10
CA LYS A 101 -31.81 3.87 -4.69
C LYS A 101 -32.70 4.49 -3.63
N PRO A 102 -33.65 5.36 -3.97
CA PRO A 102 -34.59 5.90 -2.99
C PRO A 102 -35.46 4.82 -2.32
N SER A 103 -35.69 3.71 -3.02
CA SER A 103 -36.44 2.54 -2.54
C SER A 103 -35.60 1.54 -1.74
N THR A 104 -34.27 1.71 -1.66
CA THR A 104 -33.42 0.86 -0.81
C THR A 104 -33.92 0.95 0.63
N THR A 105 -33.94 -0.16 1.34
CA THR A 105 -34.46 -0.22 2.71
C THR A 105 -33.42 0.19 3.75
N VAL A 106 -33.89 0.54 4.95
CA VAL A 106 -33.00 0.81 6.10
C VAL A 106 -32.17 -0.42 6.47
N ALA A 107 -32.73 -1.62 6.35
CA ALA A 107 -32.00 -2.88 6.56
C ALA A 107 -30.80 -3.00 5.62
N GLU A 108 -31.02 -2.87 4.31
CA GLU A 108 -29.95 -2.94 3.30
C GLU A 108 -28.87 -1.88 3.53
N ALA A 109 -29.25 -0.65 3.91
CA ALA A 109 -28.29 0.40 4.23
C ALA A 109 -27.43 0.06 5.48
N ARG A 110 -27.99 -0.63 6.48
CA ARG A 110 -27.24 -1.12 7.66
C ARG A 110 -26.31 -2.27 7.29
N GLU A 111 -26.77 -3.22 6.48
CA GLU A 111 -25.93 -4.33 6.00
C GLU A 111 -24.74 -3.83 5.18
N LEU A 112 -24.95 -2.82 4.31
CA LEU A 112 -23.85 -2.19 3.57
C LEU A 112 -22.83 -1.54 4.51
N LYS A 113 -23.29 -0.89 5.58
CA LYS A 113 -22.40 -0.31 6.59
C LYS A 113 -21.56 -1.39 7.29
N GLU A 114 -22.17 -2.52 7.65
CA GLU A 114 -21.46 -3.64 8.28
C GLU A 114 -20.46 -4.29 7.32
N LYS A 115 -20.89 -4.55 6.08
CA LYS A 115 -20.06 -5.14 5.03
C LYS A 115 -18.84 -4.29 4.68
N TRP A 116 -19.00 -2.98 4.57
CA TRP A 116 -17.94 -2.07 4.10
C TRP A 116 -17.23 -1.32 5.22
N GLY A 117 -17.75 -1.35 6.45
CA GLY A 117 -17.17 -0.68 7.62
C GLY A 117 -17.32 0.85 7.63
N PHE A 118 -18.04 1.43 6.67
CA PHE A 118 -18.32 2.87 6.61
C PHE A 118 -19.78 3.17 6.24
N GLY A 119 -20.22 4.40 6.50
CA GLY A 119 -21.53 4.86 6.06
C GLY A 119 -21.52 6.32 5.59
N GLY A 120 -22.69 6.82 5.20
CA GLY A 120 -22.82 8.11 4.51
C GLY A 120 -22.94 7.87 3.00
N PHE A 121 -24.01 7.19 2.61
CA PHE A 121 -24.26 6.80 1.23
C PHE A 121 -25.12 7.86 0.52
N PRO A 122 -24.64 8.44 -0.60
CA PRO A 122 -25.49 9.28 -1.44
C PRO A 122 -26.65 8.47 -2.01
N VAL A 123 -27.82 9.12 -2.10
CA VAL A 123 -29.02 8.57 -2.73
C VAL A 123 -29.20 9.26 -4.06
N THR A 124 -29.21 8.46 -5.13
CA THR A 124 -29.36 8.92 -6.51
C THR A 124 -30.62 8.29 -7.12
N GLU A 125 -31.28 8.94 -8.09
CA GLU A 125 -32.57 8.48 -8.63
C GLU A 125 -32.61 7.00 -9.00
N ASN A 126 -31.57 6.50 -9.69
CA ASN A 126 -31.47 5.11 -10.12
C ASN A 126 -30.50 4.26 -9.27
N GLY A 127 -29.94 4.83 -8.19
CA GLY A 127 -28.95 4.18 -7.33
C GLY A 127 -27.57 3.95 -7.94
N THR A 128 -27.22 4.64 -9.02
CA THR A 128 -25.88 4.56 -9.63
C THR A 128 -25.17 5.91 -9.61
N LEU A 129 -23.84 5.89 -9.73
CA LEU A 129 -23.06 7.09 -10.02
C LEU A 129 -23.53 7.73 -11.34
N ARG A 130 -23.26 9.02 -11.54
CA ARG A 130 -23.68 9.80 -12.72
C ARG A 130 -25.20 9.87 -12.89
N SER A 131 -25.93 9.76 -11.78
CA SER A 131 -27.36 10.00 -11.72
C SER A 131 -27.66 11.14 -10.74
N LYS A 132 -28.83 11.75 -10.91
CA LYS A 132 -29.27 12.91 -10.14
C LYS A 132 -29.26 12.60 -8.64
N LEU A 133 -28.53 13.42 -7.90
CA LEU A 133 -28.43 13.31 -6.44
C LEU A 133 -29.71 13.82 -5.80
N VAL A 134 -30.39 12.97 -5.03
CA VAL A 134 -31.67 13.31 -4.38
C VAL A 134 -31.57 13.39 -2.86
N GLY A 135 -30.52 12.83 -2.26
CA GLY A 135 -30.31 12.87 -0.82
C GLY A 135 -29.01 12.20 -0.37
N ILE A 136 -28.82 12.11 0.94
CA ILE A 136 -27.75 11.31 1.55
C ILE A 136 -28.27 10.63 2.83
N VAL A 137 -27.85 9.39 3.05
CA VAL A 137 -28.17 8.61 4.25
C VAL A 137 -26.90 8.38 5.04
N THR A 138 -26.90 8.82 6.28
CA THR A 138 -25.79 8.63 7.21
C THR A 138 -26.12 7.59 8.27
N PRO A 139 -25.12 7.06 9.00
CA PRO A 139 -25.39 6.12 10.09
C PRO A 139 -26.33 6.67 11.17
N ARG A 140 -26.38 8.01 11.37
CA ARG A 140 -27.27 8.61 12.38
C ARG A 140 -28.74 8.52 11.96
N ASP A 141 -29.00 8.61 10.67
CA ASP A 141 -30.36 8.57 10.12
C ASP A 141 -30.95 7.16 10.26
N THR A 142 -30.11 6.12 10.17
CA THR A 142 -30.52 4.72 10.33
C THR A 142 -30.38 4.19 11.76
N GLN A 143 -29.64 4.83 12.66
CA GLN A 143 -29.25 4.24 13.96
C GLN A 143 -30.45 3.87 14.86
N PHE A 144 -31.42 4.77 14.97
CA PHE A 144 -32.58 4.61 15.86
C PHE A 144 -33.89 4.39 15.11
N HIS A 145 -33.84 4.16 13.79
CA HIS A 145 -35.03 3.89 13.01
C HIS A 145 -35.55 2.48 13.30
N THR A 146 -36.80 2.36 13.72
CA THR A 146 -37.37 1.10 14.22
C THR A 146 -37.82 0.19 13.08
N ASN A 147 -38.36 0.75 11.99
CA ASN A 147 -38.84 -0.03 10.85
C ASN A 147 -37.71 -0.30 9.84
N ALA A 148 -37.21 -1.54 9.82
CA ALA A 148 -36.15 -1.97 8.92
C ALA A 148 -36.56 -1.94 7.43
N SER A 149 -37.86 -2.06 7.14
CA SER A 149 -38.40 -2.10 5.78
C SER A 149 -38.73 -0.72 5.20
N SER A 150 -38.62 0.36 5.98
CA SER A 150 -38.81 1.71 5.46
C SER A 150 -37.81 2.01 4.34
N PRO A 151 -38.24 2.67 3.26
CA PRO A 151 -37.34 3.10 2.20
C PRO A 151 -36.49 4.29 2.65
N VAL A 152 -35.24 4.37 2.18
CA VAL A 152 -34.30 5.41 2.59
C VAL A 152 -34.75 6.82 2.21
N ILE A 153 -35.60 6.98 1.20
CA ILE A 153 -36.18 8.28 0.82
C ILE A 153 -36.95 8.97 1.96
N GLU A 154 -37.51 8.20 2.91
CA GLU A 154 -38.25 8.73 4.06
C GLU A 154 -37.32 9.32 5.13
N ILE A 155 -36.09 8.81 5.23
CA ILE A 155 -35.15 9.16 6.31
C ILE A 155 -33.93 9.96 5.83
N MET A 156 -33.67 10.01 4.52
CA MET A 156 -32.49 10.67 3.97
C MET A 156 -32.53 12.18 4.20
N SER A 157 -31.37 12.78 4.37
CA SER A 157 -31.23 14.25 4.36
C SER A 157 -31.38 14.77 2.93
N LYS A 158 -32.30 15.72 2.73
CA LYS A 158 -32.54 16.41 1.44
C LYS A 158 -31.86 17.78 1.35
N ASP A 159 -31.57 18.40 2.50
CA ASP A 159 -30.78 19.64 2.57
C ASP A 159 -29.28 19.29 2.47
N LEU A 160 -28.80 19.31 1.23
CA LEU A 160 -27.44 18.91 0.88
C LEU A 160 -26.57 20.13 0.64
N VAL A 161 -25.44 20.18 1.35
CA VAL A 161 -24.31 21.01 0.92
C VAL A 161 -23.54 20.22 -0.12
N THR A 162 -23.44 20.75 -1.34
CA THR A 162 -22.72 20.15 -2.46
C THR A 162 -21.65 21.10 -2.99
N ALA A 163 -20.74 20.59 -3.83
CA ALA A 163 -19.82 21.41 -4.62
C ALA A 163 -19.84 20.97 -6.09
N LYS A 164 -19.43 21.85 -7.00
CA LYS A 164 -19.44 21.59 -8.44
C LYS A 164 -18.24 20.75 -8.89
N GLU A 165 -18.43 19.98 -9.95
CA GLU A 165 -17.33 19.30 -10.68
C GLU A 165 -16.26 20.32 -11.11
N GLY A 166 -14.99 19.90 -11.09
CA GLY A 166 -13.84 20.77 -11.39
C GLY A 166 -13.30 21.57 -10.19
N ILE A 167 -13.94 21.50 -9.01
CA ILE A 167 -13.43 22.13 -7.78
C ILE A 167 -12.08 21.52 -7.36
N SER A 168 -11.17 22.35 -6.85
CA SER A 168 -9.92 21.83 -6.29
C SER A 168 -10.16 21.13 -4.94
N LEU A 169 -9.28 20.18 -4.58
CA LEU A 169 -9.37 19.48 -3.30
C LEU A 169 -9.32 20.45 -2.10
N ASN A 170 -8.51 21.51 -2.19
CA ASN A 170 -8.36 22.49 -1.11
C ASN A 170 -9.64 23.31 -0.90
N GLU A 171 -10.30 23.73 -1.98
CA GLU A 171 -11.58 24.44 -1.91
C GLU A 171 -12.68 23.52 -1.37
N ALA A 172 -12.77 22.28 -1.88
CA ALA A 172 -13.74 21.29 -1.42
C ALA A 172 -13.56 20.98 0.08
N ASN A 173 -12.32 20.84 0.55
CA ASN A 173 -12.00 20.67 1.97
C ASN A 173 -12.45 21.88 2.81
N THR A 174 -12.33 23.09 2.27
CA THR A 174 -12.79 24.32 2.94
C THR A 174 -14.32 24.34 3.08
N ILE A 175 -15.05 23.96 2.02
CA ILE A 175 -16.51 23.86 2.04
C ILE A 175 -16.96 22.81 3.07
N LEU A 176 -16.35 21.63 3.06
CA LEU A 176 -16.67 20.54 3.99
C LEU A 176 -16.37 20.92 5.45
N SER A 177 -15.27 21.63 5.70
CA SER A 177 -14.93 22.14 7.03
C SER A 177 -15.96 23.16 7.54
N LYS A 178 -16.35 24.12 6.70
CA LYS A 178 -17.34 25.16 7.03
C LYS A 178 -18.75 24.60 7.24
N SER A 179 -19.17 23.63 6.42
CA SER A 179 -20.50 23.02 6.51
C SER A 179 -20.69 22.19 7.78
N LYS A 180 -19.59 21.76 8.41
CA LYS A 180 -19.54 20.84 9.56
C LYS A 180 -20.24 19.50 9.30
N LYS A 181 -20.58 19.18 8.04
CA LYS A 181 -21.17 17.90 7.64
C LYS A 181 -20.08 16.82 7.56
N GLY A 182 -20.51 15.56 7.53
CA GLY A 182 -19.58 14.41 7.45
C GLY A 182 -19.12 14.07 6.03
N LYS A 183 -19.86 14.53 5.02
CA LYS A 183 -19.68 14.21 3.60
C LYS A 183 -19.98 15.45 2.76
N LEU A 184 -19.30 15.58 1.62
CA LEU A 184 -19.55 16.63 0.61
C LEU A 184 -19.70 15.98 -0.76
N PRO A 185 -20.92 15.84 -1.29
CA PRO A 185 -21.16 15.37 -2.65
C PRO A 185 -20.68 16.40 -3.68
N ILE A 186 -20.03 15.91 -4.73
CA ILE A 186 -19.63 16.70 -5.90
C ILE A 186 -20.57 16.37 -7.04
N VAL A 187 -21.16 17.40 -7.63
CA VAL A 187 -22.18 17.26 -8.68
C VAL A 187 -21.82 18.03 -9.95
N ASP A 188 -22.29 17.57 -11.11
CA ASP A 188 -22.23 18.33 -12.35
C ASP A 188 -23.29 19.45 -12.40
N ASP A 189 -23.33 20.21 -13.51
CA ASP A 189 -24.30 21.29 -13.69
C ASP A 189 -25.76 20.82 -13.80
N HIS A 190 -25.98 19.52 -14.03
CA HIS A 190 -27.31 18.90 -14.04
C HIS A 190 -27.71 18.31 -12.68
N GLY A 191 -26.84 18.39 -11.67
CA GLY A 191 -27.06 17.84 -10.34
C GLY A 191 -26.80 16.34 -10.23
N ASN A 192 -26.12 15.72 -11.21
CA ASN A 192 -25.73 14.33 -11.13
C ASN A 192 -24.50 14.15 -10.25
N LEU A 193 -24.47 13.09 -9.45
CA LEU A 193 -23.33 12.79 -8.59
C LEU A 193 -22.10 12.36 -9.40
N ILE A 194 -20.98 13.02 -9.14
CA ILE A 194 -19.68 12.78 -9.79
C ILE A 194 -18.70 12.11 -8.83
N SER A 195 -18.60 12.61 -7.61
CA SER A 195 -17.71 12.09 -6.58
C SER A 195 -18.17 12.51 -5.18
N LEU A 196 -17.48 12.04 -4.14
CA LEU A 196 -17.80 12.32 -2.74
C LEU A 196 -16.53 12.63 -1.95
N LEU A 197 -16.53 13.63 -1.08
CA LEU A 197 -15.48 13.79 -0.07
C LEU A 197 -16.00 13.39 1.31
N SER A 198 -15.09 12.87 2.15
CA SER A 198 -15.39 12.50 3.52
C SER A 198 -14.57 13.28 4.54
N ARG A 199 -15.23 13.75 5.59
CA ARG A 199 -14.55 14.44 6.69
C ARG A 199 -13.61 13.51 7.46
N SER A 200 -13.91 12.21 7.49
CA SER A 200 -13.01 11.21 8.07
C SER A 200 -11.62 11.23 7.41
N ASP A 201 -11.57 11.47 6.11
CA ASP A 201 -10.33 11.39 5.34
C ASP A 201 -9.47 12.63 5.59
N LEU A 202 -10.10 13.79 5.82
CA LEU A 202 -9.42 14.97 6.33
C LEU A 202 -8.80 14.75 7.72
N MET A 203 -9.53 14.08 8.61
CA MET A 203 -9.01 13.76 9.94
C MET A 203 -7.85 12.75 9.87
N LYS A 204 -7.92 11.75 8.97
CA LYS A 204 -6.82 10.80 8.75
C LYS A 204 -5.54 11.52 8.31
N ASN A 205 -5.63 12.46 7.38
CA ASN A 205 -4.48 13.28 6.96
C ASN A 205 -3.85 14.06 8.13
N LEU A 206 -4.67 14.58 9.05
CA LEU A 206 -4.18 15.31 10.23
C LEU A 206 -3.48 14.38 11.23
N HIS A 207 -4.05 13.21 11.50
CA HIS A 207 -3.50 12.24 12.46
C HIS A 207 -2.29 11.48 11.93
N PHE A 208 -2.20 11.31 10.61
CA PHE A 208 -1.14 10.54 9.95
C PHE A 208 -0.40 11.41 8.91
N PRO A 209 0.40 12.39 9.36
CA PRO A 209 1.08 13.34 8.48
C PRO A 209 2.20 12.69 7.63
N LEU A 210 2.73 11.54 8.09
CA LEU A 210 3.79 10.80 7.39
C LEU A 210 3.25 9.71 6.46
N ALA A 211 1.93 9.59 6.30
CA ALA A 211 1.33 8.49 5.57
C ALA A 211 1.81 8.40 4.10
N SER A 212 2.16 7.18 3.70
CA SER A 212 2.59 6.78 2.35
C SER A 212 1.41 6.79 1.39
N LYS A 213 1.35 7.81 0.53
CA LYS A 213 0.23 8.04 -0.41
C LYS A 213 0.71 8.22 -1.83
N VAL A 214 -0.13 7.82 -2.78
CA VAL A 214 0.08 8.12 -4.20
C VAL A 214 -0.08 9.63 -4.41
N PRO A 215 0.91 10.28 -5.04
CA PRO A 215 0.81 11.69 -5.40
C PRO A 215 -0.46 11.98 -6.23
N GLY A 216 -1.17 13.06 -5.89
CA GLY A 216 -2.37 13.50 -6.63
C GLY A 216 -3.69 12.83 -6.24
N THR A 217 -3.70 11.55 -5.83
CA THR A 217 -4.97 10.83 -5.51
C THR A 217 -5.32 10.85 -4.02
N LYS A 218 -4.32 11.06 -3.14
CA LYS A 218 -4.39 10.89 -1.67
C LYS A 218 -4.68 9.47 -1.20
N GLN A 219 -4.72 8.49 -2.10
CA GLN A 219 -4.86 7.09 -1.74
C GLN A 219 -3.59 6.56 -1.13
N LEU A 220 -3.71 5.64 -0.16
CA LEU A 220 -2.56 4.94 0.40
C LEU A 220 -1.83 4.15 -0.69
N LEU A 221 -0.51 4.04 -0.55
CA LEU A 221 0.29 3.12 -1.37
C LEU A 221 -0.08 1.68 -1.03
N SER A 222 -0.22 0.86 -2.07
CA SER A 222 -0.50 -0.57 -1.97
C SER A 222 0.61 -1.39 -2.62
N ALA A 223 0.99 -2.47 -1.94
CA ALA A 223 1.92 -3.45 -2.48
C ALA A 223 1.36 -4.87 -2.30
N ALA A 224 1.71 -5.76 -3.22
CA ALA A 224 1.28 -7.15 -3.19
C ALA A 224 2.37 -8.04 -3.77
N ALA A 225 2.49 -9.25 -3.22
CA ALA A 225 3.36 -10.28 -3.74
C ALA A 225 2.65 -11.10 -4.83
N ILE A 226 3.40 -11.64 -5.77
CA ILE A 226 2.93 -12.67 -6.72
C ILE A 226 4.05 -13.68 -6.98
N GLY A 227 3.71 -14.82 -7.56
CA GLY A 227 4.70 -15.76 -8.09
C GLY A 227 5.32 -15.31 -9.41
N THR A 228 5.91 -16.26 -10.14
CA THR A 228 6.60 -16.01 -11.42
C THR A 228 6.13 -16.95 -12.52
N ARG A 229 5.01 -17.65 -12.32
CA ARG A 229 4.45 -18.58 -13.30
C ARG A 229 3.52 -17.83 -14.26
N GLU A 230 3.18 -18.47 -15.38
CA GLU A 230 2.30 -17.85 -16.39
C GLU A 230 0.93 -17.45 -15.82
N ASN A 231 0.36 -18.28 -14.94
CA ASN A 231 -0.93 -17.97 -14.30
C ASN A 231 -0.86 -16.73 -13.37
N ASP A 232 0.33 -16.33 -12.91
CA ASP A 232 0.48 -15.12 -12.09
C ASP A 232 0.31 -13.83 -12.92
N LYS A 233 0.31 -13.91 -14.26
CA LYS A 233 0.02 -12.76 -15.13
C LYS A 233 -1.43 -12.30 -15.00
N GLU A 234 -2.37 -13.25 -14.98
CA GLU A 234 -3.79 -12.98 -14.74
C GLU A 234 -4.01 -12.42 -13.32
N ARG A 235 -3.31 -12.99 -12.33
CA ARG A 235 -3.30 -12.46 -10.97
C ARG A 235 -2.88 -11.00 -10.95
N LEU A 236 -1.72 -10.66 -11.54
CA LEU A 236 -1.24 -9.28 -11.55
C LEU A 236 -2.22 -8.35 -12.25
N GLN A 237 -2.81 -8.75 -13.36
CA GLN A 237 -3.81 -7.94 -14.06
C GLN A 237 -4.97 -7.56 -13.11
N ALA A 238 -5.54 -8.53 -12.40
CA ALA A 238 -6.61 -8.27 -11.43
C ALA A 238 -6.18 -7.34 -10.29
N LEU A 239 -4.92 -7.44 -9.82
CA LEU A 239 -4.38 -6.55 -8.80
C LEU A 239 -4.17 -5.12 -9.33
N VAL A 240 -3.69 -4.97 -10.57
CA VAL A 240 -3.52 -3.66 -11.21
C VAL A 240 -4.88 -2.98 -11.43
N GLU A 241 -5.89 -3.74 -11.86
CA GLU A 241 -7.28 -3.26 -11.95
C GLU A 241 -7.85 -2.84 -10.58
N ALA A 242 -7.41 -3.50 -9.49
CA ALA A 242 -7.73 -3.10 -8.13
C ALA A 242 -6.97 -1.84 -7.64
N GLY A 243 -5.99 -1.36 -8.40
CA GLY A 243 -5.21 -0.16 -8.11
C GLY A 243 -3.85 -0.42 -7.46
N LEU A 244 -3.24 -1.59 -7.68
CA LEU A 244 -1.91 -1.93 -7.17
C LEU A 244 -0.83 -0.94 -7.67
N ASP A 245 0.02 -0.47 -6.75
CA ASP A 245 1.11 0.46 -7.07
C ASP A 245 2.47 -0.26 -7.21
N ILE A 246 2.71 -1.26 -6.36
CA ILE A 246 3.99 -1.99 -6.28
C ILE A 246 3.74 -3.49 -6.29
N VAL A 247 4.45 -4.21 -7.16
CA VAL A 247 4.45 -5.68 -7.17
C VAL A 247 5.79 -6.22 -6.68
N VAL A 248 5.74 -7.20 -5.77
CA VAL A 248 6.91 -7.94 -5.28
C VAL A 248 6.88 -9.34 -5.89
N LEU A 249 7.92 -9.70 -6.64
CA LEU A 249 8.07 -11.07 -7.16
C LEU A 249 8.64 -11.95 -6.06
N ASP A 250 7.80 -12.82 -5.51
CA ASP A 250 8.14 -13.61 -4.33
C ASP A 250 8.80 -14.93 -4.72
N SER A 251 10.03 -15.12 -4.27
CA SER A 251 10.81 -16.32 -4.49
C SER A 251 11.94 -16.41 -3.49
N SER A 252 12.28 -17.63 -3.06
CA SER A 252 13.49 -17.86 -2.26
C SER A 252 14.78 -17.60 -3.06
N GLN A 253 14.75 -17.75 -4.39
CA GLN A 253 15.90 -17.57 -5.27
C GLN A 253 15.44 -16.93 -6.59
N GLY A 254 15.49 -15.60 -6.66
CA GLY A 254 14.87 -14.84 -7.73
C GLY A 254 15.63 -14.82 -9.05
N ASN A 255 16.91 -15.21 -9.07
CA ASN A 255 17.70 -15.27 -10.30
C ASN A 255 17.33 -16.52 -11.10
N SER A 256 16.24 -16.42 -11.85
CA SER A 256 15.70 -17.47 -12.72
C SER A 256 15.16 -16.88 -14.02
N ILE A 257 15.13 -17.69 -15.07
CA ILE A 257 14.53 -17.29 -16.37
C ILE A 257 13.08 -16.83 -16.19
N TYR A 258 12.32 -17.49 -15.32
CA TYR A 258 10.91 -17.19 -15.08
C TYR A 258 10.72 -15.79 -14.51
N GLN A 259 11.52 -15.41 -13.50
CA GLN A 259 11.41 -14.08 -12.91
C GLN A 259 11.92 -13.00 -13.86
N LEU A 260 13.02 -13.25 -14.59
CA LEU A 260 13.55 -12.31 -15.57
C LEU A 260 12.54 -12.00 -16.68
N ASP A 261 11.84 -13.02 -17.18
CA ASP A 261 10.82 -12.86 -18.21
C ASP A 261 9.56 -12.19 -17.65
N MET A 262 9.17 -12.51 -16.41
CA MET A 262 8.08 -11.83 -15.72
C MET A 262 8.38 -10.34 -15.55
N ILE A 263 9.58 -9.95 -15.09
CA ILE A 263 9.97 -8.53 -14.95
C ILE A 263 9.82 -7.80 -16.29
N ARG A 264 10.39 -8.34 -17.36
CA ARG A 264 10.30 -7.74 -18.71
C ARG A 264 8.85 -7.59 -19.18
N TRP A 265 8.03 -8.62 -18.94
CA TRP A 265 6.61 -8.60 -19.30
C TRP A 265 5.85 -7.52 -18.50
N ILE A 266 6.09 -7.39 -17.19
CA ILE A 266 5.44 -6.37 -16.35
C ILE A 266 5.84 -4.97 -16.81
N LYS A 267 7.14 -4.70 -17.00
CA LYS A 267 7.61 -3.38 -17.44
C LYS A 267 7.06 -2.97 -18.81
N LYS A 268 6.79 -3.94 -19.69
CA LYS A 268 6.14 -3.71 -20.99
C LYS A 268 4.63 -3.48 -20.86
N THR A 269 3.95 -4.27 -20.02
CA THR A 269 2.48 -4.34 -19.96
C THR A 269 1.89 -3.29 -19.01
N PHE A 270 2.54 -3.07 -17.87
CA PHE A 270 2.12 -2.17 -16.81
C PHE A 270 3.26 -1.21 -16.43
N PRO A 271 3.65 -0.28 -17.31
CA PRO A 271 4.82 0.57 -17.11
C PRO A 271 4.74 1.50 -15.89
N LYS A 272 3.54 1.70 -15.34
CA LYS A 272 3.28 2.51 -14.15
C LYS A 272 3.44 1.75 -12.83
N VAL A 273 3.45 0.41 -12.87
CA VAL A 273 3.61 -0.43 -11.67
C VAL A 273 5.10 -0.59 -11.41
N GLU A 274 5.50 -0.32 -10.17
CA GLU A 274 6.89 -0.52 -9.75
C GLU A 274 7.13 -2.00 -9.39
N VAL A 275 8.25 -2.55 -9.83
CA VAL A 275 8.57 -3.98 -9.69
C VAL A 275 9.75 -4.17 -8.74
N ILE A 276 9.52 -4.89 -7.65
CA ILE A 276 10.58 -5.35 -6.73
C ILE A 276 10.87 -6.81 -7.04
N GLY A 277 12.10 -7.10 -7.47
CA GLY A 277 12.56 -8.46 -7.75
C GLY A 277 13.37 -9.04 -6.59
N GLY A 278 13.37 -10.36 -6.49
CA GLY A 278 14.06 -11.06 -5.42
C GLY A 278 13.59 -12.51 -5.21
N ASN A 279 14.08 -13.19 -4.19
CA ASN A 279 15.15 -12.71 -3.31
C ASN A 279 16.55 -12.98 -3.90
N VAL A 280 17.51 -12.12 -3.53
CA VAL A 280 18.92 -12.24 -3.93
C VAL A 280 19.84 -12.13 -2.71
N VAL A 281 21.03 -12.73 -2.77
CA VAL A 281 22.08 -12.63 -1.72
C VAL A 281 23.48 -12.38 -2.29
N THR A 282 23.61 -12.33 -3.63
CA THR A 282 24.88 -12.07 -4.32
C THR A 282 24.74 -10.99 -5.38
N ARG A 283 25.88 -10.35 -5.70
CA ARG A 283 26.00 -9.40 -6.80
C ARG A 283 25.57 -10.01 -8.13
N ASP A 284 25.97 -11.26 -8.38
CA ASP A 284 25.75 -11.93 -9.66
C ASP A 284 24.28 -12.32 -9.86
N GLN A 285 23.50 -12.46 -8.77
CA GLN A 285 22.04 -12.53 -8.84
C GLN A 285 21.40 -11.16 -9.06
N ALA A 286 21.91 -10.10 -8.43
CA ALA A 286 21.36 -8.76 -8.56
C ALA A 286 21.51 -8.19 -9.99
N ALA A 287 22.66 -8.41 -10.63
CA ALA A 287 22.95 -7.89 -11.98
C ALA A 287 21.90 -8.22 -13.05
N PRO A 288 21.51 -9.50 -13.28
CA PRO A 288 20.52 -9.84 -14.30
C PRO A 288 19.12 -9.30 -13.96
N LEU A 289 18.72 -9.25 -12.69
CA LEU A 289 17.44 -8.66 -12.28
C LEU A 289 17.40 -7.15 -12.55
N ILE A 290 18.48 -6.43 -12.20
CA ILE A 290 18.63 -5.01 -12.52
C ILE A 290 18.58 -4.78 -14.04
N ALA A 291 19.29 -5.60 -14.81
CA ALA A 291 19.29 -5.51 -16.27
C ALA A 291 17.92 -5.83 -16.90
N ALA A 292 17.13 -6.71 -16.27
CA ALA A 292 15.75 -7.00 -16.70
C ALA A 292 14.78 -5.83 -16.45
N GLY A 293 15.14 -4.90 -15.54
CA GLY A 293 14.40 -3.66 -15.33
C GLY A 293 13.65 -3.57 -14.01
N VAL A 294 14.12 -4.24 -12.94
CA VAL A 294 13.54 -4.03 -11.60
C VAL A 294 13.70 -2.58 -11.12
N ASP A 295 12.73 -2.12 -10.34
CA ASP A 295 12.72 -0.82 -9.67
C ASP A 295 13.20 -0.91 -8.21
N GLY A 296 13.29 -2.11 -7.65
CA GLY A 296 13.88 -2.39 -6.35
C GLY A 296 14.31 -3.85 -6.22
N LEU A 297 15.17 -4.15 -5.24
CA LEU A 297 15.60 -5.51 -4.93
C LEU A 297 15.21 -5.92 -3.52
N ARG A 298 14.80 -7.18 -3.34
CA ARG A 298 14.59 -7.81 -2.04
C ARG A 298 15.76 -8.73 -1.71
N ILE A 299 16.46 -8.47 -0.60
CA ILE A 299 17.69 -9.16 -0.21
C ILE A 299 17.43 -10.08 0.97
N GLY A 300 17.75 -11.37 0.82
CA GLY A 300 17.78 -12.31 1.93
C GLY A 300 17.38 -13.73 1.55
N MET A 301 18.13 -14.72 2.04
CA MET A 301 17.86 -16.13 1.79
C MET A 301 18.31 -16.96 2.99
N GLY A 302 17.33 -17.56 3.69
CA GLY A 302 17.57 -18.31 4.92
C GLY A 302 17.78 -17.48 6.19
N ALA A 303 17.64 -16.14 6.13
CA ALA A 303 17.79 -15.27 7.29
C ALA A 303 16.49 -15.07 8.10
N GLY A 304 15.34 -15.50 7.56
CA GLY A 304 14.04 -15.36 8.22
C GLY A 304 13.93 -16.25 9.46
N SER A 305 13.22 -15.78 10.49
CA SER A 305 13.08 -16.48 11.78
C SER A 305 12.46 -17.88 11.67
N ALA A 306 11.55 -18.08 10.72
CA ALA A 306 10.91 -19.37 10.43
C ALA A 306 11.50 -20.09 9.19
N CYS A 307 12.54 -19.53 8.58
CA CYS A 307 13.09 -20.01 7.32
C CYS A 307 14.18 -21.07 7.58
N ILE A 308 14.01 -22.27 7.02
CA ILE A 308 14.97 -23.39 7.15
C ILE A 308 15.77 -23.66 5.86
N THR A 309 15.74 -22.73 4.89
CA THR A 309 16.37 -22.94 3.56
C THR A 309 17.85 -23.27 3.65
N GLN A 310 18.59 -22.62 4.57
CA GLN A 310 20.02 -22.90 4.75
C GLN A 310 20.27 -24.35 5.19
N GLU A 311 19.53 -24.82 6.19
CA GLU A 311 19.68 -26.18 6.72
C GLU A 311 19.26 -27.26 5.71
N VAL A 312 18.14 -27.05 5.02
CA VAL A 312 17.58 -28.09 4.14
C VAL A 312 18.24 -28.08 2.77
N MET A 313 18.54 -26.90 2.19
CA MET A 313 19.08 -26.79 0.84
C MET A 313 20.59 -26.60 0.79
N ALA A 314 21.25 -26.32 1.93
CA ALA A 314 22.64 -25.87 1.99
C ALA A 314 22.90 -24.59 1.15
N VAL A 315 21.86 -23.77 0.94
CA VAL A 315 21.93 -22.53 0.15
C VAL A 315 21.38 -21.37 0.96
N GLY A 316 22.16 -20.29 1.03
CA GLY A 316 21.81 -19.04 1.67
C GLY A 316 23.06 -18.21 1.92
N ARG A 317 22.94 -17.14 2.71
CA ARG A 317 24.09 -16.31 3.09
C ARG A 317 23.79 -15.46 4.33
N PRO A 318 24.78 -15.23 5.23
CA PRO A 318 24.64 -14.31 6.36
C PRO A 318 24.16 -12.92 5.96
N GLN A 319 23.08 -12.45 6.59
CA GLN A 319 22.27 -11.34 6.10
C GLN A 319 23.03 -10.02 5.97
N ALA A 320 23.87 -9.65 6.95
CA ALA A 320 24.63 -8.40 6.89
C ALA A 320 25.60 -8.39 5.69
N THR A 321 26.23 -9.53 5.40
CA THR A 321 27.10 -9.68 4.23
C THR A 321 26.32 -9.59 2.92
N SER A 322 25.13 -10.22 2.86
CA SER A 322 24.23 -10.16 1.71
C SER A 322 23.81 -8.73 1.40
N VAL A 323 23.31 -8.01 2.41
CA VAL A 323 22.87 -6.61 2.29
C VAL A 323 24.02 -5.75 1.80
N PHE A 324 25.19 -5.81 2.46
CA PHE A 324 26.35 -4.99 2.09
C PHE A 324 26.77 -5.17 0.64
N ARG A 325 26.94 -6.42 0.19
CA ARG A 325 27.46 -6.72 -1.16
C ARG A 325 26.47 -6.44 -2.27
N VAL A 326 25.19 -6.72 -2.03
CA VAL A 326 24.14 -6.46 -3.03
C VAL A 326 23.85 -4.97 -3.11
N ALA A 327 23.70 -4.28 -1.98
CA ALA A 327 23.41 -2.86 -1.94
C ALA A 327 24.54 -2.01 -2.53
N GLU A 328 25.81 -2.33 -2.22
CA GLU A 328 26.98 -1.67 -2.82
C GLU A 328 26.93 -1.71 -4.36
N PHE A 329 26.57 -2.86 -4.94
CA PHE A 329 26.45 -3.00 -6.38
C PHE A 329 25.19 -2.30 -6.93
N ALA A 330 24.03 -2.51 -6.30
CA ALA A 330 22.75 -1.96 -6.73
C ALA A 330 22.71 -0.42 -6.69
N ALA A 331 23.42 0.20 -5.74
CA ALA A 331 23.57 1.64 -5.61
C ALA A 331 24.19 2.29 -6.86
N ARG A 332 25.11 1.59 -7.55
CA ARG A 332 25.73 2.06 -8.81
C ARG A 332 24.71 2.26 -9.93
N PHE A 333 23.56 1.62 -9.83
CA PHE A 333 22.45 1.72 -10.78
C PHE A 333 21.26 2.50 -10.21
N GLY A 334 21.36 3.05 -9.00
CA GLY A 334 20.26 3.74 -8.32
C GLY A 334 19.06 2.82 -8.02
N VAL A 335 19.31 1.54 -7.73
CA VAL A 335 18.27 0.55 -7.36
C VAL A 335 18.22 0.39 -5.84
N PRO A 336 17.13 0.80 -5.18
CA PRO A 336 16.95 0.60 -3.75
C PRO A 336 16.85 -0.88 -3.38
N CYS A 337 17.24 -1.19 -2.16
CA CYS A 337 17.32 -2.56 -1.66
C CYS A 337 16.57 -2.71 -0.33
N ILE A 338 15.74 -3.74 -0.21
CA ILE A 338 15.03 -4.13 1.01
C ILE A 338 15.82 -5.21 1.73
N ALA A 339 16.12 -5.02 3.02
CA ALA A 339 16.74 -6.03 3.87
C ALA A 339 15.68 -6.94 4.51
N ASP A 340 15.50 -8.14 3.94
CA ASP A 340 14.44 -9.07 4.34
C ASP A 340 14.98 -10.25 5.17
N GLY A 341 14.51 -10.35 6.41
CA GLY A 341 14.89 -11.41 7.37
C GLY A 341 15.99 -11.01 8.36
N GLY A 342 16.04 -11.69 9.49
CA GLY A 342 17.04 -11.51 10.55
C GLY A 342 16.87 -10.25 11.41
N ILE A 343 15.87 -9.41 11.14
CA ILE A 343 15.57 -8.20 11.91
C ILE A 343 14.68 -8.58 13.11
N GLN A 344 15.11 -8.24 14.32
CA GLN A 344 14.39 -8.56 15.57
C GLN A 344 14.28 -7.35 16.52
N ASN A 345 15.09 -6.32 16.31
CA ASN A 345 15.13 -5.12 17.15
C ASN A 345 15.60 -3.91 16.32
N VAL A 346 15.47 -2.72 16.91
CA VAL A 346 15.86 -1.44 16.28
C VAL A 346 17.34 -1.43 15.88
N GLY A 347 18.22 -2.08 16.65
CA GLY A 347 19.64 -2.16 16.33
C GLY A 347 19.91 -2.89 15.00
N HIS A 348 19.15 -3.94 14.68
CA HIS A 348 19.28 -4.64 13.39
C HIS A 348 18.86 -3.76 12.22
N ILE A 349 17.79 -2.96 12.40
CA ILE A 349 17.32 -2.00 11.39
C ILE A 349 18.43 -0.98 11.08
N VAL A 350 18.99 -0.36 12.13
CA VAL A 350 20.08 0.61 11.99
C VAL A 350 21.29 0.00 11.27
N LYS A 351 21.66 -1.24 11.63
CA LYS A 351 22.77 -1.95 10.99
C LYS A 351 22.47 -2.28 9.52
N ALA A 352 21.27 -2.72 9.18
CA ALA A 352 20.88 -3.00 7.80
C ALA A 352 20.97 -1.74 6.92
N ILE A 353 20.42 -0.61 7.39
CA ILE A 353 20.49 0.67 6.66
C ILE A 353 21.94 1.13 6.51
N THR A 354 22.76 1.01 7.56
CA THR A 354 24.19 1.37 7.52
C THR A 354 24.97 0.55 6.49
N LEU A 355 24.57 -0.71 6.26
CA LEU A 355 25.16 -1.58 5.25
C LEU A 355 24.66 -1.30 3.82
N GLY A 356 23.76 -0.34 3.63
CA GLY A 356 23.28 0.10 2.32
C GLY A 356 21.85 -0.31 1.98
N ALA A 357 21.15 -1.02 2.87
CA ALA A 357 19.71 -1.20 2.68
C ALA A 357 19.00 0.15 2.64
N SER A 358 18.03 0.28 1.73
CA SER A 358 17.19 1.46 1.64
C SER A 358 15.94 1.31 2.50
N THR A 359 15.46 0.09 2.72
CA THR A 359 14.28 -0.24 3.52
C THR A 359 14.51 -1.57 4.25
#